data_AF-A0A2V8L231-F1
#
_entry.id   AF-A0A2V8L231-F1
#
_cell.length_a   1.000
_cell.length_b   1.000
_cell.length_c   1.000
_cell.angle_alpha   90.00
_cell.angle_beta   90.00
_cell.angle_gamma   90.00
#
_symmetry.space_group_name_H-M   'P 1'
#
loop_
_entity.id
_entity.type
_entity.pdbx_description
1 polymer ?
#
loop_
_entity_poly.entity_id
_entity_poly.type
_entity_poly.pdbx_seq_one_letter_code
_entity_poly.pdbx_strand_id
1 'polypeptide(L)' 'MKKEFDARPTFRFAVGGDGKKLYLYGAGSTLEVWDASTLESRKLIYLNKDTTTNLVTLPEPVKNAQR' A
#
# COMPACT_ATOMS: atom_id res chain seq x y z
N MET A 1 -1.31 -8.97 -20.28
CA MET A 1 -1.45 -10.34 -19.74
C MET A 1 -2.26 -10.23 -18.45
N LYS A 2 -3.39 -10.94 -18.30
CA LYS A 2 -4.15 -10.99 -17.04
C LYS A 2 -3.44 -11.95 -16.08
N LYS A 3 -3.30 -11.58 -14.80
CA LYS A 3 -2.70 -12.40 -13.75
C LYS A 3 -3.78 -12.68 -12.70
N GLU A 4 -3.95 -13.94 -12.31
CA GLU A 4 -4.84 -14.30 -11.21
C GLU A 4 -4.22 -13.90 -9.88
N PHE A 5 -5.07 -13.52 -8.93
CA PHE A 5 -4.68 -13.17 -7.57
C PHE A 5 -5.72 -13.75 -6.61
N ASP A 6 -5.26 -14.17 -5.42
CA ASP A 6 -6.16 -14.62 -4.37
C ASP A 6 -7.09 -13.47 -3.97
N ALA A 7 -8.40 -13.69 -4.14
CA ALA A 7 -9.40 -12.74 -3.69
C ALA A 7 -9.40 -12.72 -2.16
N ARG A 8 -8.85 -11.67 -1.58
CA ARG A 8 -9.03 -11.34 -0.17
C ARG A 8 -10.13 -10.28 -0.06
N PRO A 9 -10.92 -10.27 1.03
CA PRO A 9 -11.85 -9.18 1.30
C PRO A 9 -11.05 -7.93 1.70
N THR A 10 -10.29 -7.36 0.78
CA THR A 10 -9.55 -6.13 0.98
C THR A 10 -10.45 -5.00 0.51
N PHE A 11 -10.93 -4.21 1.44
CA PHE A 11 -11.93 -3.18 1.15
C PHE A 11 -11.32 -1.90 0.57
N ARG A 12 -10.01 -1.68 0.76
CA ARG A 12 -9.35 -0.40 0.46
C ARG A 12 -7.96 -0.60 -0.11
N PHE A 13 -7.57 0.34 -0.99
CA PHE A 13 -6.20 0.49 -1.41
C PHE A 13 -5.80 1.96 -1.52
N ALA A 14 -4.50 2.24 -1.50
CA ALA A 14 -3.93 3.54 -1.80
C ALA A 14 -2.67 3.39 -2.68
N VAL A 15 -2.36 4.43 -3.45
CA VAL A 15 -1.13 4.51 -4.25
C VAL A 15 -0.09 5.34 -3.49
N GLY A 16 1.16 4.89 -3.48
CA GLY A 16 2.27 5.66 -2.92
C GLY A 16 2.45 7.01 -3.62
N GLY A 17 3.00 8.00 -2.93
CA GLY A 17 3.22 9.33 -3.50
C GLY A 17 4.15 9.35 -4.71
N ASP A 18 4.94 8.30 -4.92
CA ASP A 18 5.81 8.09 -6.08
C ASP A 18 5.18 7.20 -7.17
N GLY A 19 3.98 6.67 -6.96
CA GLY A 19 3.29 5.74 -7.87
C GLY A 19 3.90 4.34 -7.96
N LYS A 20 4.98 4.02 -7.23
CA LYS A 20 5.71 2.76 -7.37
C LYS A 20 5.16 1.64 -6.49
N LYS A 21 4.36 1.99 -5.48
CA LYS A 21 3.83 1.06 -4.49
C LYS A 21 2.31 1.15 -4.43
N LEU A 22 1.67 0.01 -4.23
CA LEU A 22 0.26 -0.09 -3.84
C LEU A 22 0.19 -0.58 -2.40
N TYR A 23 -0.75 -0.02 -1.63
CA TYR A 23 -1.02 -0.39 -0.25
C TYR A 23 -2.41 -0.98 -0.16
N LEU A 24 -2.53 -2.22 0.30
CA LEU A 24 -3.80 -2.92 0.50
C LEU A 24 -4.10 -3.01 2.00
N TYR A 25 -5.28 -2.58 2.42
CA TYR A 25 -5.64 -2.48 3.85
C TYR A 25 -7.16 -2.48 4.08
N GLY A 26 -7.55 -2.37 5.36
CA GLY A 26 -8.94 -2.25 5.78
C GLY A 26 -9.59 -3.57 6.21
N ALA A 27 -8.83 -4.66 6.20
CA ALA A 27 -9.27 -5.97 6.69
C ALA A 27 -8.33 -6.49 7.78
N GLY A 28 -8.71 -6.23 9.03
CA GLY A 28 -7.95 -6.63 10.20
C GLY A 28 -6.70 -5.78 10.42
N SER A 29 -5.73 -6.36 11.11
CA SER A 29 -4.58 -5.66 11.71
C SER A 29 -3.38 -5.53 10.77
N THR A 30 -3.58 -5.72 9.46
CA THR A 30 -2.49 -5.78 8.47
C THR A 30 -2.57 -4.71 7.41
N LEU A 31 -1.40 -4.38 6.88
CA LEU A 31 -1.18 -3.53 5.71
C LEU A 31 -0.23 -4.28 4.78
N GLU A 32 -0.66 -4.52 3.54
CA GLU A 32 0.18 -5.19 2.54
C GLU A 32 0.76 -4.17 1.56
N VAL A 33 2.05 -4.30 1.28
CA VAL A 33 2.79 -3.45 0.34
C VAL A 33 3.07 -4.25 -0.92
N TRP A 34 2.64 -3.70 -2.04
CA TRP A 34 2.74 -4.32 -3.36
C TRP A 34 3.59 -3.46 -4.29
N ASP A 35 4.28 -4.12 -5.22
CA ASP A 35 4.91 -3.47 -6.37
C ASP A 35 3.82 -3.11 -7.40
N ALA A 36 3.73 -1.83 -7.76
CA ALA A 36 2.68 -1.35 -8.65
C ALA A 36 2.87 -1.81 -10.10
N SER A 37 4.09 -2.13 -10.52
CA SER A 37 4.39 -2.53 -11.90
C SER A 37 4.18 -4.02 -12.14
N THR A 38 4.51 -4.86 -11.16
CA THR A 38 4.41 -6.32 -11.28
C THR A 38 3.16 -6.91 -10.64
N LEU A 39 2.45 -6.12 -9.84
CA LEU A 39 1.31 -6.57 -9.02
C LEU A 39 1.70 -7.78 -8.17
N GLU A 40 2.81 -7.64 -7.46
CA GLU A 40 3.30 -8.66 -6.53
C GLU A 40 3.38 -8.10 -5.12
N SER A 41 2.88 -8.86 -4.16
CA SER A 41 3.09 -8.59 -2.74
C SER A 41 4.58 -8.64 -2.42
N ARG A 42 5.08 -7.58 -1.80
CA ARG A 42 6.48 -7.45 -1.38
C ARG A 42 6.62 -7.58 0.13
N LYS A 43 5.59 -7.18 0.88
CA LYS A 43 5.64 -7.17 2.33
C LYS A 43 4.25 -7.17 2.95
N LEU A 44 4.07 -7.97 4.00
CA LEU A 44 2.95 -7.83 4.92
C LEU A 44 3.45 -7.16 6.20
N ILE A 45 2.78 -6.08 6.62
CA ILE A 45 3.06 -5.37 7.85
C ILE A 45 1.93 -5.68 8.83
N TYR A 46 2.30 -6.19 10.01
CA TYR A 46 1.37 -6.41 11.11
C TYR A 46 1.39 -5.20 12.05
N LEU A 47 0.27 -4.48 12.14
CA LEU A 47 0.14 -3.26 12.93
C LEU A 47 -0.23 -3.54 14.40
N ASN A 48 -0.63 -4.78 14.71
CA ASN A 48 -1.02 -5.22 16.06
C ASN A 48 -2.08 -4.32 16.73
N LYS A 49 -3.02 -3.83 15.91
CA LYS A 49 -4.16 -2.98 16.28
C LYS A 49 -5.37 -3.37 15.41
N ASP A 50 -6.48 -2.68 15.57
CA ASP A 50 -7.68 -2.88 14.73
C ASP A 50 -7.46 -2.39 13.27
N THR A 51 -8.53 -2.37 12.48
CA THR A 51 -8.51 -2.06 11.05
C THR A 51 -8.01 -0.64 10.75
N THR A 52 -7.15 -0.54 9.73
CA THR A 52 -6.79 0.76 9.15
C THR A 52 -7.95 1.31 8.33
N THR A 53 -8.47 2.49 8.69
CA THR A 53 -9.62 3.10 8.00
C THR A 53 -9.20 4.13 6.96
N ASN A 54 -8.10 4.86 7.21
CA ASN A 54 -7.54 5.88 6.33
C ASN A 54 -6.03 5.70 6.19
N LEU A 55 -5.50 5.94 5.00
CA LEU A 55 -4.07 5.93 4.71
C LEU A 55 -3.71 7.16 3.85
N VAL A 56 -2.78 7.98 4.35
CA VAL A 56 -2.24 9.13 3.61
C VAL A 56 -0.83 8.79 3.16
N THR A 57 -0.57 8.92 1.87
CA THR A 57 0.77 8.75 1.31
C THR A 57 1.35 10.13 1.01
N LEU A 58 2.58 10.36 1.45
CA LEU A 58 3.30 11.58 1.15
C LEU A 58 4.34 11.25 0.06
N PRO A 59 4.50 12.11 -0.96
CA PRO A 59 5.64 12.00 -1.84
C PRO A 59 6.92 12.23 -1.04
N GLU A 60 8.03 11.65 -1.47
CA GLU A 60 9.34 11.95 -0.89
C GLU A 60 9.59 13.46 -0.93
N PRO A 61 10.11 14.07 0.16
CA PRO A 61 10.48 15.48 0.14
C PRO A 61 11.46 15.74 -1.00
N VAL A 62 11.17 16.75 -1.83
CA VAL A 62 12.17 17.24 -2.78
C VAL A 62 13.35 17.74 -1.96
N LYS A 63 14.49 17.05 -2.05
CA LYS A 63 15.71 17.30 -1.25
C LYS A 63 16.25 18.75 -1.33
N ASN A 64 15.69 19.59 -2.20
CA ASN A 64 16.13 20.96 -2.48
C ASN A 64 15.12 22.05 -2.09
N ALA A 65 14.02 21.74 -1.39
CA ALA A 65 13.03 22.75 -0.98
C ALA A 65 13.48 23.63 0.20
N GLN A 66 14.72 23.45 0.68
CA GLN A 66 15.39 24.33 1.63
C GLN A 66 16.50 25.11 0.91
N ARG A 67 16.14 26.15 0.17
CA ARG A 67 17.04 27.24 -0.22
C ARG A 67 16.30 28.55 -0.12
#